data_AF-A0A2D8XMC9-F1
#
_entry.id   AF-A0A2D8XMC9-F1
#
_cell.length_a   1.000
_cell.length_b   1.000
_cell.length_c   1.000
_cell.angle_alpha   90.00
_cell.angle_beta   90.00
_cell.angle_gamma   90.00
#
_symmetry.space_group_name_H-M   'P 1'
#
loop_
_entity.id
_entity.type
_entity.pdbx_description
1 polymer ?
#
loop_
_entity_poly.entity_id
_entity_poly.type
_entity_poly.pdbx_seq_one_letter_code
_entity_poly.pdbx_strand_id
1 'polypeptide(L)'
;MCARIDTGYWWAKYYHKIYDAPSAAMPRGLAIEHGCAHFHNGGEFDDPVEEAEKDFARRTALGFDSDAKEREAANIAPMVEQYRTLWDGEPPEMVDYQRRVEVEVDGLSVPIIGYTDFEFEDSIWDLKTTTRMPSAIKYEHRHQGAIYQQTAGNRAIKFAYVTAKKAALYTLEDSTDDWKAVCQMALRLQKFIQQFDTPEDLTASVIPNYDTFYWSSPRTKEEGKRVYGF
;
A
#
# COMPACT_ATOMS: atom_id res chain seq x y z
N MET A 1 -6.57 4.74 -5.55
CA MET A 1 -5.87 4.96 -6.84
C MET A 1 -6.29 4.06 -7.98
N CYS A 2 -6.85 2.86 -7.75
CA CYS A 2 -7.30 1.98 -8.85
C CYS A 2 -8.48 2.56 -9.68
N ALA A 3 -9.42 3.30 -9.08
CA ALA A 3 -10.55 3.93 -9.79
C ALA A 3 -10.14 4.84 -10.96
N ARG A 4 -8.94 5.42 -10.92
CA ARG A 4 -8.43 6.26 -12.00
C ARG A 4 -8.08 5.45 -13.25
N ILE A 5 -7.62 4.21 -13.06
CA ILE A 5 -7.08 3.36 -14.12
C ILE A 5 -8.20 2.48 -14.68
N ASP A 6 -9.02 1.91 -13.81
CA ASP A 6 -10.17 1.10 -14.18
C ASP A 6 -11.28 1.29 -13.13
N THR A 7 -12.25 2.16 -13.44
CA THR A 7 -13.43 2.39 -12.60
C THR A 7 -14.27 1.12 -12.45
N GLY A 8 -14.33 0.28 -13.49
CA GLY A 8 -15.05 -0.99 -13.45
C GLY A 8 -14.44 -1.94 -12.44
N TYR A 9 -13.12 -2.17 -12.50
CA TYR A 9 -12.45 -3.00 -11.49
C TYR A 9 -12.59 -2.43 -10.08
N TRP A 10 -12.43 -1.12 -9.92
CA TRP A 10 -12.62 -0.47 -8.62
C TRP A 10 -14.02 -0.73 -8.07
N TRP A 11 -15.06 -0.56 -8.88
CA TRP A 11 -16.44 -0.83 -8.46
C TRP A 11 -16.67 -2.30 -8.14
N ALA A 12 -16.18 -3.21 -8.98
CA ALA A 12 -16.26 -4.66 -8.76
C ALA A 12 -15.63 -5.05 -7.41
N LYS A 13 -14.44 -4.53 -7.11
CA LYS A 13 -13.73 -4.79 -5.87
C LYS A 13 -14.47 -4.28 -4.63
N TYR A 14 -14.93 -3.03 -4.66
CA TYR A 14 -15.45 -2.38 -3.46
C TYR A 14 -16.94 -2.60 -3.23
N TYR A 15 -17.76 -2.59 -4.28
CA TYR A 15 -19.20 -2.82 -4.18
C TYR A 15 -19.51 -4.32 -4.27
N HIS A 16 -19.14 -4.98 -5.38
CA HIS A 16 -19.46 -6.39 -5.63
C HIS A 16 -18.58 -7.40 -4.88
N LYS A 17 -17.51 -6.92 -4.23
CA LYS A 17 -16.52 -7.76 -3.51
C LYS A 17 -15.85 -8.80 -4.41
N ILE A 18 -15.66 -8.45 -5.69
CA ILE A 18 -14.96 -9.28 -6.68
C ILE A 18 -13.50 -8.83 -6.73
N TYR A 19 -12.61 -9.64 -6.17
CA TYR A 19 -11.18 -9.42 -6.19
C TYR A 19 -10.42 -10.72 -5.98
N ASP A 20 -9.15 -10.71 -6.35
CA ASP A 20 -8.28 -11.87 -6.21
C ASP A 20 -7.83 -12.11 -4.78
N ALA A 21 -7.52 -13.37 -4.49
CA ALA A 21 -6.73 -13.70 -3.32
C ALA A 21 -5.40 -12.92 -3.37
N PRO A 22 -4.89 -12.46 -2.21
CA PRO A 22 -3.63 -11.75 -2.17
C PRO A 22 -2.50 -12.63 -2.74
N SER A 23 -1.59 -12.03 -3.51
CA SER A 23 -0.36 -12.72 -3.92
C SER A 23 0.58 -12.88 -2.72
N ALA A 24 1.50 -13.86 -2.75
CA ALA A 24 2.49 -14.07 -1.69
C ALA A 24 3.43 -12.86 -1.47
N ALA A 25 3.52 -11.94 -2.43
CA ALA A 25 4.29 -10.71 -2.29
C ALA A 25 3.68 -9.72 -1.28
N MET A 26 2.35 -9.72 -1.11
CA MET A 26 1.67 -8.89 -0.12
C MET A 26 2.01 -9.30 1.33
N PRO A 27 1.82 -10.56 1.78
CA PRO A 27 2.21 -10.96 3.12
C PRO A 27 3.72 -10.87 3.32
N ARG A 28 4.56 -11.03 2.29
CA ARG A 28 6.01 -10.75 2.39
C ARG A 28 6.27 -9.30 2.77
N GLY A 29 5.61 -8.35 2.10
CA GLY A 29 5.75 -6.93 2.41
C GLY A 29 5.35 -6.61 3.86
N LEU A 30 4.20 -7.12 4.30
CA LEU A 30 3.72 -6.94 5.67
C LEU A 30 4.64 -7.57 6.73
N ALA A 31 5.19 -8.75 6.43
CA ALA A 31 6.13 -9.42 7.31
C ALA A 31 7.46 -8.67 7.45
N ILE A 32 8.00 -8.14 6.35
CA ILE A 32 9.21 -7.31 6.39
C ILE A 32 8.94 -6.02 7.19
N GLU A 33 7.79 -5.38 6.99
CA GLU A 33 7.39 -4.20 7.77
C GLU A 33 7.32 -4.52 9.27
N HIS A 34 6.73 -5.66 9.63
CA HIS A 34 6.68 -6.14 11.01
C HIS A 34 8.07 -6.38 11.59
N GLY A 35 8.97 -7.06 10.87
CA GLY A 35 10.35 -7.23 11.30
C GLY A 35 11.08 -5.90 11.47
N CYS A 36 10.92 -4.95 10.54
CA CYS A 36 11.49 -3.62 10.67
C CYS A 36 10.94 -2.86 11.88
N ALA A 37 9.67 -3.04 12.26
CA ALA A 37 9.14 -2.48 13.51
C ALA A 37 9.86 -3.07 14.74
N HIS A 38 10.13 -4.38 14.76
CA HIS A 38 10.93 -5.01 15.81
C HIS A 38 12.39 -4.56 15.81
N PHE A 39 12.95 -4.17 14.66
CA PHE A 39 14.29 -3.56 14.63
C PHE A 39 14.35 -2.23 15.39
N HIS A 40 13.26 -1.47 15.42
CA HIS A 40 13.20 -0.19 16.14
C HIS A 40 12.83 -0.34 17.62
N ASN A 41 11.79 -1.13 17.91
CA ASN A 41 11.18 -1.17 19.25
C ASN A 41 11.09 -2.60 19.82
N GLY A 42 11.77 -3.57 19.22
CA GLY A 42 11.85 -4.95 19.73
C GLY A 42 12.69 -5.05 21.00
N GLY A 43 12.55 -6.17 21.70
CA GLY A 43 13.39 -6.47 22.86
C GLY A 43 14.84 -6.75 22.47
N GLU A 44 15.76 -6.68 23.44
CA GLU A 44 17.21 -6.96 23.26
C GLU A 44 17.47 -8.34 22.61
N PHE A 45 16.59 -9.31 22.81
CA PHE A 45 16.70 -10.67 22.31
C PHE A 45 15.88 -10.93 21.04
N ASP A 46 15.15 -9.95 20.54
CA ASP A 46 14.36 -10.10 19.32
C ASP A 46 15.30 -10.02 18.10
N ASP A 47 15.19 -10.99 17.19
CA ASP A 47 15.80 -10.88 15.86
C ASP A 47 14.73 -10.40 14.86
N PRO A 48 14.87 -9.18 14.30
CA PRO A 48 13.96 -8.63 13.28
C PRO A 48 13.70 -9.57 12.09
N VAL A 49 14.70 -10.34 11.68
CA VAL A 49 14.57 -11.30 10.58
C VAL A 49 13.70 -12.47 11.00
N GLU A 50 13.94 -13.04 12.17
CA GLU A 50 13.14 -14.16 12.68
C GLU A 50 11.67 -13.75 12.88
N GLU A 51 11.42 -12.55 13.42
CA GLU A 51 10.06 -12.04 13.61
C GLU A 51 9.33 -11.83 12.28
N ALA A 52 10.03 -11.31 11.25
CA ALA A 52 9.47 -11.25 9.91
C ALA A 52 9.16 -12.64 9.33
N GLU A 53 10.07 -13.60 9.46
CA GLU A 53 9.86 -14.96 8.94
C GLU A 53 8.70 -15.68 9.63
N LYS A 54 8.58 -15.54 10.96
CA LYS A 54 7.45 -16.07 11.75
C LYS A 54 6.13 -15.45 11.29
N ASP A 55 6.07 -14.13 11.13
CA ASP A 55 4.86 -13.44 10.68
C ASP A 55 4.48 -13.85 9.24
N PHE A 56 5.46 -13.99 8.34
CA PHE A 56 5.20 -14.48 6.99
C PHE A 56 4.66 -15.91 7.00
N ALA A 57 5.27 -16.82 7.76
CA ALA A 57 4.83 -18.19 7.89
C ALA A 57 3.38 -18.27 8.40
N ARG A 58 3.04 -17.44 9.39
CA ARG A 58 1.67 -17.31 9.93
C ARG A 58 0.68 -16.82 8.87
N ARG A 59 1.00 -15.75 8.14
CA ARG A 59 0.13 -15.18 7.09
C ARG A 59 -0.06 -16.08 5.89
N THR A 60 0.93 -16.91 5.59
CA THR A 60 0.94 -17.83 4.44
C THR A 60 0.72 -19.28 4.85
N ALA A 61 0.11 -19.51 6.02
CA ALA A 61 -0.18 -20.86 6.51
C ALA A 61 -1.21 -21.59 5.62
N LEU A 62 -2.14 -20.85 5.00
CA LEU A 62 -3.22 -21.39 4.16
C LEU A 62 -3.40 -20.55 2.90
N GLY A 63 -3.75 -21.20 1.79
CA GLY A 63 -4.25 -20.51 0.59
C GLY A 63 -3.18 -19.93 -0.34
N PHE A 64 -1.91 -20.33 -0.21
CA PHE A 64 -0.82 -19.90 -1.08
C PHE A 64 -0.15 -21.09 -1.78
N ASP A 65 0.22 -20.89 -3.03
CA ASP A 65 1.06 -21.80 -3.80
C ASP A 65 2.44 -21.95 -3.14
N SER A 66 2.94 -23.18 -3.02
CA SER A 66 4.20 -23.49 -2.32
C SER A 66 5.40 -22.79 -2.96
N ASP A 67 5.49 -22.84 -4.28
CA ASP A 67 6.63 -22.28 -5.01
C ASP A 67 6.62 -20.75 -4.92
N ALA A 68 5.44 -20.12 -5.04
CA ALA A 68 5.30 -18.70 -4.82
C ALA A 68 5.68 -18.29 -3.40
N LYS A 69 5.25 -19.06 -2.39
CA LYS A 69 5.60 -18.82 -0.99
C LYS A 69 7.11 -18.92 -0.75
N GLU A 70 7.77 -19.97 -1.23
CA GLU A 70 9.21 -20.17 -1.07
C GLU A 70 10.02 -19.05 -1.74
N ARG A 71 9.62 -18.65 -2.96
CA ARG A 71 10.26 -17.52 -3.67
C ARG A 71 10.15 -16.21 -2.89
N GLU A 72 8.99 -15.91 -2.33
CA GLU A 72 8.80 -14.67 -1.56
C GLU A 72 9.49 -14.75 -0.19
N ALA A 73 9.50 -15.91 0.47
CA ALA A 73 10.21 -16.15 1.73
C ALA A 73 11.71 -15.87 1.61
N ALA A 74 12.34 -16.32 0.53
CA ALA A 74 13.77 -16.12 0.27
C ALA A 74 14.18 -14.63 0.17
N ASN A 75 13.22 -13.72 0.03
CA ASN A 75 13.46 -12.29 -0.01
C ASN A 75 13.32 -11.58 1.34
N ILE A 76 12.82 -12.24 2.40
CA ILE A 76 12.51 -11.59 3.68
C ILE A 76 13.79 -11.14 4.39
N ALA A 77 14.62 -12.10 4.81
CA ALA A 77 15.89 -11.83 5.48
C ALA A 77 16.75 -10.78 4.75
N PRO A 78 17.05 -10.92 3.44
CA PRO A 78 17.87 -9.92 2.77
C PRO A 78 17.21 -8.55 2.69
N MET A 79 15.88 -8.43 2.64
CA MET A 79 15.22 -7.13 2.65
C MET A 79 15.23 -6.47 4.03
N VAL A 80 14.98 -7.22 5.11
CA VAL A 80 15.11 -6.70 6.48
C VAL A 80 16.54 -6.20 6.70
N GLU A 81 17.55 -6.98 6.30
CA GLU A 81 18.95 -6.55 6.40
C GLU A 81 19.25 -5.31 5.56
N GLN A 82 18.74 -5.22 4.33
CA GLN A 82 18.90 -4.02 3.51
C GLN A 82 18.24 -2.79 4.14
N TYR A 83 17.08 -2.94 4.78
CA TYR A 83 16.44 -1.85 5.52
C TYR A 83 17.35 -1.34 6.65
N ARG A 84 17.97 -2.24 7.42
CA ARG A 84 18.88 -1.88 8.52
C ARG A 84 20.05 -1.01 8.04
N THR A 85 20.52 -1.20 6.81
CA THR A 85 21.60 -0.38 6.22
C THR A 85 21.21 1.09 5.96
N LEU A 86 19.93 1.46 6.08
CA LEU A 86 19.49 2.85 5.99
C LEU A 86 19.83 3.68 7.23
N TRP A 87 20.33 3.02 8.28
CA TRP A 87 20.63 3.62 9.57
C TRP A 87 22.13 3.55 9.85
N ASP A 88 22.70 4.70 10.20
CA ASP A 88 24.08 4.78 10.65
C ASP A 88 24.12 4.65 12.18
N GLY A 89 24.40 3.45 12.70
CA GLY A 89 24.50 3.19 14.14
C GLY A 89 23.22 2.63 14.76
N GLU A 90 22.89 3.09 15.97
CA GLU A 90 21.70 2.64 16.70
C GLU A 90 20.43 3.21 16.04
N PRO A 91 19.42 2.38 15.72
CA PRO A 91 18.20 2.87 15.12
C PRO A 91 17.46 3.81 16.08
N PRO A 92 16.83 4.88 15.57
CA PRO A 92 15.99 5.70 16.43
C PRO A 92 14.79 4.90 16.94
N GLU A 93 14.36 5.21 18.15
CA GLU A 93 13.10 4.69 18.69
C GLU A 93 11.93 5.21 17.84
N MET A 94 11.05 4.29 17.46
CA MET A 94 9.84 4.62 16.73
C MET A 94 8.76 5.11 17.71
N VAL A 95 8.19 6.28 17.42
CA VAL A 95 7.17 6.95 18.25
C VAL A 95 5.78 6.35 18.03
N ASP A 96 5.46 5.92 16.81
CA ASP A 96 4.17 5.29 16.50
C ASP A 96 4.31 4.31 15.32
N TYR A 97 3.45 3.29 15.28
CA TYR A 97 3.45 2.22 14.30
C TYR A 97 2.04 2.01 13.75
N GLN A 98 1.87 1.94 12.43
CA GLN A 98 0.55 1.73 11.80
C GLN A 98 -0.47 2.81 12.21
N ARG A 99 -0.04 4.06 12.45
CA ARG A 99 -0.93 5.12 12.94
C ARG A 99 -1.95 5.48 11.88
N ARG A 100 -3.22 5.48 12.27
CA ARG A 100 -4.32 5.92 11.42
C ARG A 100 -4.31 7.44 11.24
N VAL A 101 -4.35 7.88 9.99
CA VAL A 101 -4.54 9.29 9.62
C VAL A 101 -5.92 9.49 9.01
N GLU A 102 -6.57 10.58 9.37
CA GLU A 102 -7.82 11.06 8.80
C GLU A 102 -7.65 12.49 8.34
N VAL A 103 -8.05 12.77 7.10
CA VAL A 103 -7.99 14.10 6.52
C VAL A 103 -9.34 14.46 5.95
N GLU A 104 -9.95 15.50 6.53
CA GLU A 104 -11.15 16.13 5.99
C GLU A 104 -10.81 16.96 4.76
N VAL A 105 -11.64 16.85 3.72
CA VAL A 105 -11.49 17.61 2.47
C VAL A 105 -12.79 18.34 2.19
N ASP A 106 -12.71 19.64 1.96
CA ASP A 106 -13.89 20.45 1.65
C ASP A 106 -14.65 19.89 0.43
N GLY A 107 -15.97 19.78 0.58
CA GLY A 107 -16.88 19.18 -0.40
C GLY A 107 -16.90 17.64 -0.47
N LEU A 108 -16.01 16.95 0.25
CA LEU A 108 -16.04 15.48 0.36
C LEU A 108 -16.92 15.08 1.56
N SER A 109 -17.81 14.11 1.37
CA SER A 109 -18.77 13.68 2.40
C SER A 109 -18.19 12.68 3.40
N VAL A 110 -16.99 12.17 3.13
CA VAL A 110 -16.27 11.22 3.99
C VAL A 110 -14.79 11.61 4.02
N PRO A 111 -14.07 11.43 5.14
CA PRO A 111 -12.65 11.73 5.20
C PRO A 111 -11.82 10.79 4.33
N ILE A 112 -10.63 11.25 3.94
CA ILE A 112 -9.59 10.39 3.39
C ILE A 112 -8.85 9.72 4.55
N ILE A 113 -8.81 8.38 4.53
CA ILE A 113 -8.15 7.57 5.56
C ILE A 113 -6.86 6.97 5.02
N GLY A 114 -5.80 6.99 5.82
CA GLY A 114 -4.54 6.30 5.57
C GLY A 114 -3.96 5.69 6.85
N TYR A 115 -2.89 4.90 6.71
CA TYR A 115 -2.13 4.34 7.83
C TYR A 115 -0.65 4.55 7.53
N THR A 116 0.10 5.18 8.42
CA THR A 116 1.55 5.35 8.28
C THR A 116 2.26 4.07 8.69
N ASP A 117 3.41 3.74 8.10
CA ASP A 117 4.13 2.53 8.51
C ASP A 117 4.89 2.81 9.80
N PHE A 118 5.84 3.76 9.78
CA PHE A 118 6.65 4.11 10.95
C PHE A 118 6.64 5.62 11.20
N GLU A 119 6.44 6.06 12.44
CA GLU A 119 6.61 7.46 12.83
C GLU A 119 7.78 7.63 13.81
N PHE A 120 8.63 8.60 13.50
CA PHE A 120 9.72 9.08 14.34
C PHE A 120 9.45 10.54 14.72
N GLU A 121 10.25 11.06 15.65
CA GLU A 121 10.12 12.44 16.12
C GLU A 121 10.10 13.46 14.96
N ASP A 122 11.07 13.36 14.04
CA ASP A 122 11.23 14.34 12.95
C ASP A 122 10.70 13.86 11.59
N SER A 123 10.22 12.61 11.48
CA SER A 123 9.82 12.07 10.17
C SER A 123 8.82 10.94 10.24
N ILE A 124 8.02 10.80 9.18
CA ILE A 124 7.12 9.66 8.92
C ILE A 124 7.70 8.87 7.76
N TRP A 125 7.89 7.58 7.94
CA TRP A 125 8.45 6.67 6.94
C TRP A 125 7.38 5.72 6.43
N ASP A 126 7.36 5.55 5.12
CA ASP A 126 6.57 4.56 4.41
C ASP A 126 7.52 3.56 3.73
N LEU A 127 7.37 2.29 4.07
CA LEU A 127 8.19 1.18 3.62
C LEU A 127 7.60 0.57 2.36
N LYS A 128 8.42 0.51 1.30
CA LYS A 128 8.06 -0.09 0.03
C LYS A 128 9.02 -1.22 -0.31
N THR A 129 8.56 -2.45 -0.08
CA THR A 129 9.30 -3.62 -0.54
C THR A 129 8.98 -3.92 -2.01
N THR A 130 10.02 -4.08 -2.83
CA THR A 130 9.89 -4.23 -4.28
C THR A 130 10.99 -5.13 -4.82
N THR A 131 10.75 -5.77 -5.96
CA THR A 131 11.78 -6.55 -6.67
C THR A 131 12.69 -5.66 -7.52
N ARG A 132 12.19 -4.48 -7.94
CA ARG A 132 12.95 -3.51 -8.72
C ARG A 132 13.01 -2.17 -7.98
N MET A 133 14.22 -1.69 -7.75
CA MET A 133 14.48 -0.38 -7.14
C MET A 133 14.01 0.73 -8.10
N PRO A 134 13.09 1.61 -7.69
CA PRO A 134 12.76 2.79 -8.48
C PRO A 134 13.88 3.82 -8.41
N SER A 135 13.99 4.68 -9.42
CA SER A 135 14.96 5.79 -9.43
C SER A 135 14.48 7.02 -8.66
N ALA A 136 13.17 7.14 -8.43
CA ALA A 136 12.51 8.22 -7.72
C ALA A 136 11.22 7.71 -7.07
N ILE A 137 10.61 8.51 -6.18
CA ILE A 137 9.32 8.17 -5.56
C ILE A 137 8.28 7.96 -6.67
N LYS A 138 7.62 6.79 -6.68
CA LYS A 138 6.57 6.50 -7.66
C LYS A 138 5.42 7.49 -7.50
N TYR A 139 4.81 7.88 -8.62
CA TYR A 139 3.69 8.81 -8.64
C TYR A 139 2.56 8.44 -7.66
N GLU A 140 2.20 7.15 -7.60
CA GLU A 140 1.18 6.67 -6.66
C GLU A 140 1.60 6.80 -5.19
N HIS A 141 2.88 6.62 -4.89
CA HIS A 141 3.40 6.78 -3.54
C HIS A 141 3.50 8.25 -3.16
N ARG A 142 3.75 9.17 -4.10
CA ARG A 142 3.69 10.62 -3.84
C ARG A 142 2.30 11.05 -3.36
N HIS A 143 1.22 10.53 -3.96
CA HIS A 143 -0.13 10.78 -3.47
C HIS A 143 -0.35 10.27 -2.03
N GLN A 144 0.17 9.08 -1.70
CA GLN A 144 0.11 8.54 -0.34
C GLN A 144 0.86 9.46 0.64
N GLY A 145 2.06 9.91 0.27
CA GLY A 145 2.83 10.83 1.08
C GLY A 145 2.20 12.22 1.22
N ALA A 146 1.51 12.71 0.17
CA ALA A 146 0.77 13.97 0.22
C ALA A 146 -0.39 13.94 1.24
N ILE A 147 -1.02 12.77 1.43
CA ILE A 147 -2.02 12.56 2.50
C ILE A 147 -1.33 12.64 3.86
N TYR A 148 -0.21 11.93 4.06
CA TYR A 148 0.50 11.97 5.34
C TYR A 148 0.98 13.36 5.70
N GLN A 149 1.46 14.13 4.71
CA GLN A 149 1.93 15.50 4.89
C GLN A 149 0.86 16.42 5.51
N GLN A 150 -0.43 16.18 5.26
CA GLN A 150 -1.52 16.97 5.85
C GLN A 150 -1.61 16.84 7.38
N THR A 151 -1.09 15.74 7.93
CA THR A 151 -1.10 15.46 9.38
C THR A 151 0.30 15.43 10.01
N ALA A 152 1.34 15.65 9.20
CA ALA A 152 2.73 15.49 9.63
C ALA A 152 3.28 16.71 10.39
N GLY A 153 2.64 17.87 10.28
CA GLY A 153 3.19 19.13 10.77
C GLY A 153 4.50 19.44 10.04
N ASN A 154 5.57 19.68 10.79
CA ASN A 154 6.91 19.96 10.24
C ASN A 154 7.73 18.69 9.95
N ARG A 155 7.21 17.50 10.24
CA ARG A 155 7.92 16.24 10.05
C ARG A 155 8.09 15.93 8.56
N ALA A 156 9.25 15.41 8.20
CA ALA A 156 9.52 14.99 6.82
C ALA A 156 8.79 13.68 6.48
N ILE A 157 8.21 13.58 5.29
CA ILE A 157 7.71 12.30 4.77
C ILE A 157 8.83 11.62 3.97
N LYS A 158 9.18 10.39 4.34
CA LYS A 158 10.23 9.62 3.68
C LYS A 158 9.70 8.27 3.18
N PHE A 159 10.27 7.80 2.09
CA PHE A 159 9.97 6.49 1.50
C PHE A 159 11.22 5.63 1.52
N ALA A 160 11.18 4.56 2.30
CA ALA A 160 12.21 3.53 2.31
C ALA A 160 11.87 2.48 1.25
N TYR A 161 12.55 2.51 0.10
CA TYR A 161 12.44 1.44 -0.88
C TYR A 161 13.48 0.38 -0.60
N VAL A 162 13.00 -0.86 -0.49
CA VAL A 162 13.85 -2.00 -0.13
C VAL A 162 13.68 -3.10 -1.16
N THR A 163 14.82 -3.57 -1.67
CA THR A 163 14.95 -4.78 -2.49
C THR A 163 15.89 -5.74 -1.77
N ALA A 164 15.94 -7.01 -2.18
CA ALA A 164 16.86 -7.98 -1.58
C ALA A 164 18.36 -7.64 -1.79
N LYS A 165 18.68 -6.65 -2.63
CA LYS A 165 20.08 -6.29 -2.99
C LYS A 165 20.48 -4.88 -2.60
N LYS A 166 19.50 -4.02 -2.33
CA LYS A 166 19.71 -2.58 -2.13
C LYS A 166 18.53 -1.99 -1.37
N ALA A 167 18.82 -1.05 -0.47
CA ALA A 167 17.86 -0.07 0.03
C ALA A 167 18.16 1.36 -0.47
N ALA A 168 17.13 2.18 -0.53
CA ALA A 168 17.23 3.61 -0.83
C ALA A 168 16.16 4.39 -0.08
N LEU A 169 16.56 5.50 0.54
CA LEU A 169 15.68 6.43 1.21
C LEU A 169 15.47 7.66 0.35
N TYR A 170 14.21 8.03 0.11
CA TYR A 170 13.84 9.24 -0.59
C TYR A 170 12.98 10.11 0.31
N THR A 171 13.26 11.41 0.35
CA THR A 171 12.41 12.38 1.03
C THR A 171 11.39 12.94 0.04
N LEU A 172 10.14 12.99 0.44
CA LEU A 172 9.10 13.68 -0.33
C LEU A 172 9.35 15.18 -0.24
N GLU A 173 9.68 15.76 -1.39
CA GLU A 173 9.74 17.23 -1.56
C GLU A 173 8.32 17.80 -1.75
N ASP A 174 8.18 19.03 -2.24
CA ASP A 174 6.89 19.70 -2.45
C ASP A 174 5.83 18.75 -3.04
N SER A 175 4.75 18.55 -2.28
CA SER A 175 3.63 17.65 -2.58
C SER A 175 2.31 18.41 -2.79
N THR A 176 2.38 19.73 -2.98
CA THR A 176 1.20 20.58 -3.16
C THR A 176 0.33 20.13 -4.32
N ASP A 177 0.93 19.82 -5.47
CA ASP A 177 0.18 19.37 -6.65
C ASP A 177 -0.27 17.91 -6.54
N ASP A 178 0.49 17.07 -5.83
CA ASP A 178 0.07 15.70 -5.50
C ASP A 178 -1.17 15.72 -4.59
N TRP A 179 -1.21 16.61 -3.60
CA TRP A 179 -2.36 16.79 -2.72
C TRP A 179 -3.60 17.28 -3.49
N LYS A 180 -3.44 18.29 -4.34
CA LYS A 180 -4.52 18.75 -5.23
C LYS A 180 -5.05 17.60 -6.09
N ALA A 181 -4.17 16.77 -6.64
CA ALA A 181 -4.58 15.62 -7.43
C ALA A 181 -5.38 14.60 -6.59
N VAL A 182 -4.96 14.30 -5.37
CA VAL A 182 -5.69 13.44 -4.42
C VAL A 182 -7.09 13.99 -4.16
N CYS A 183 -7.22 15.26 -3.78
CA CYS A 183 -8.52 15.90 -3.53
C CYS A 183 -9.42 15.84 -4.75
N GLN A 184 -8.89 16.19 -5.93
CA GLN A 184 -9.66 16.16 -7.18
C GLN A 184 -10.09 14.75 -7.56
N MET A 185 -9.27 13.73 -7.31
CA MET A 185 -9.64 12.34 -7.54
C MET A 185 -10.79 11.91 -6.62
N ALA A 186 -10.73 12.24 -5.33
CA ALA A 186 -11.77 11.90 -4.35
C ALA A 186 -13.10 12.60 -4.68
N LEU A 187 -13.07 13.92 -4.92
CA LEU A 187 -14.25 14.72 -5.26
C LEU A 187 -14.92 14.25 -6.56
N ARG A 188 -14.13 13.91 -7.59
CA ARG A 188 -14.68 13.40 -8.85
C ARG A 188 -15.30 12.02 -8.69
N LEU A 189 -14.68 11.15 -7.90
CA LEU A 189 -15.22 9.83 -7.60
C LEU A 189 -16.55 9.94 -6.85
N GLN A 190 -16.62 10.79 -5.83
CA GLN A 190 -17.88 11.08 -5.13
C GLN A 190 -18.94 11.62 -6.09
N LYS A 191 -18.60 12.65 -6.88
CA LYS A 191 -19.54 13.24 -7.84
C LYS A 191 -20.06 12.21 -8.83
N PHE A 192 -19.18 11.33 -9.33
CA PHE A 192 -19.55 10.25 -10.23
C PHE A 192 -20.53 9.28 -9.58
N ILE A 193 -20.24 8.79 -8.37
CA ILE A 193 -21.12 7.88 -7.64
C ILE A 193 -22.49 8.53 -7.38
N GLN A 194 -22.51 9.81 -7.03
CA GLN A 194 -23.74 10.58 -6.76
C GLN A 194 -24.62 10.83 -7.99
N GLN A 195 -24.17 10.50 -9.21
CA GLN A 195 -25.04 10.62 -10.40
C GLN A 195 -26.04 9.45 -10.52
N PHE A 196 -25.89 8.41 -9.72
CA PHE A 196 -26.69 7.20 -9.81
C PHE A 196 -27.55 7.03 -8.55
N ASP A 197 -28.83 6.74 -8.76
CA ASP A 197 -29.78 6.51 -7.66
C ASP A 197 -29.55 5.15 -7.00
N THR A 198 -29.16 4.15 -7.80
CA THR A 198 -28.89 2.80 -7.34
C THR A 198 -27.49 2.32 -7.72
N PRO A 199 -26.87 1.46 -6.91
CA PRO A 199 -25.60 0.81 -7.28
C PRO A 199 -25.69 -0.06 -8.56
N GLU A 200 -26.87 -0.59 -8.85
CA GLU A 200 -27.14 -1.38 -10.04
C GLU A 200 -27.06 -0.51 -11.31
N ASP A 201 -27.57 0.72 -11.26
CA ASP A 201 -27.45 1.69 -12.36
C ASP A 201 -25.98 2.04 -12.63
N LEU A 202 -25.20 2.24 -11.56
CA LEU A 202 -23.76 2.50 -11.69
C LEU A 202 -23.05 1.28 -12.29
N THR A 203 -23.39 0.08 -11.84
CA THR A 203 -22.84 -1.18 -12.39
C THR A 203 -23.11 -1.29 -13.89
N ALA A 204 -24.33 -0.97 -14.33
CA ALA A 204 -24.70 -0.99 -15.74
C ALA A 204 -24.04 0.14 -16.57
N SER A 205 -23.52 1.18 -15.92
CA SER A 205 -22.97 2.38 -16.57
C SER A 205 -21.45 2.40 -16.67
N VAL A 206 -20.75 1.47 -16.01
CA VAL A 206 -19.28 1.36 -16.10
C VAL A 206 -18.88 0.27 -17.08
N ILE A 207 -17.82 0.53 -17.84
CA ILE A 207 -17.23 -0.42 -18.78
C ILE A 207 -15.90 -0.90 -18.19
N PRO A 208 -15.82 -2.15 -17.70
CA PRO A 208 -14.57 -2.72 -17.19
C PRO A 208 -13.51 -2.84 -18.30
N ASN A 209 -12.25 -2.55 -17.97
CA ASN A 209 -11.15 -2.79 -18.89
C ASN A 209 -10.46 -4.12 -18.56
N TYR A 210 -11.02 -5.21 -19.10
CA TYR A 210 -10.54 -6.58 -18.87
C TYR A 210 -9.14 -6.89 -19.42
N ASP A 211 -8.51 -5.95 -20.12
CA ASP A 211 -7.13 -6.07 -20.62
C ASP A 211 -6.10 -5.52 -19.62
N THR A 212 -6.54 -4.84 -18.55
CA THR A 212 -5.64 -4.43 -17.47
C THR A 212 -5.20 -5.62 -16.63
N PHE A 213 -4.00 -5.53 -16.04
CA PHE A 213 -3.46 -6.58 -15.17
C PHE A 213 -4.32 -6.84 -13.92
N TYR A 214 -5.20 -5.91 -13.54
CA TYR A 214 -6.13 -6.07 -12.42
C TYR A 214 -7.15 -7.20 -12.66
N TRP A 215 -7.44 -7.54 -13.92
CA TRP A 215 -8.30 -8.65 -14.32
C TRP A 215 -7.53 -9.89 -14.78
N SER A 216 -6.25 -10.02 -14.40
CA SER A 216 -5.38 -11.12 -14.85
C SER A 216 -5.86 -12.50 -14.37
N SER A 217 -6.58 -12.55 -13.25
CA SER A 217 -7.19 -13.77 -12.75
C SER A 217 -8.41 -14.19 -13.57
N PRO A 218 -8.43 -15.41 -14.12
CA PRO A 218 -9.57 -15.92 -14.88
C PRO A 218 -10.88 -15.87 -14.08
N ARG A 219 -10.83 -16.22 -12.79
CA ARG A 219 -12.02 -16.21 -11.90
C ARG A 219 -12.59 -14.80 -11.75
N THR A 220 -11.74 -13.84 -11.40
CA THR A 220 -12.17 -12.45 -11.20
C THR A 220 -12.72 -11.85 -12.49
N LYS A 221 -12.08 -12.17 -13.64
CA LYS A 221 -12.55 -11.75 -14.96
C LYS A 221 -13.89 -12.38 -15.34
N GLU A 222 -14.11 -13.66 -15.05
CA GLU A 222 -15.38 -14.36 -15.31
C GLU A 222 -16.52 -13.82 -14.45
N GLU A 223 -16.29 -13.62 -13.14
CA GLU A 223 -17.28 -13.01 -12.24
C GLU A 223 -17.58 -11.56 -12.63
N GLY A 224 -16.56 -10.80 -13.04
CA GLY A 224 -16.75 -9.46 -13.59
C GLY A 224 -17.67 -9.48 -14.81
N LYS A 225 -17.38 -10.33 -15.80
CA LYS A 225 -18.21 -10.50 -16.99
C LYS A 225 -19.67 -10.82 -16.64
N ARG A 226 -19.88 -11.74 -15.70
CA ARG A 226 -21.22 -12.09 -15.19
C ARG A 226 -21.96 -10.90 -14.59
N VAL A 227 -21.30 -10.10 -13.75
CA VAL A 227 -21.91 -8.94 -13.09
C VAL A 227 -22.18 -7.79 -14.05
N TYR A 228 -21.27 -7.54 -15.00
CA TYR A 228 -21.39 -6.44 -15.95
C TYR A 228 -22.15 -6.81 -17.24
N GLY A 229 -22.52 -8.08 -17.44
CA GLY A 229 -23.32 -8.53 -18.59
C GLY A 229 -22.53 -8.70 -19.89
N PHE A 230 -21.25 -9.09 -19.82
CA PHE A 230 -20.35 -9.34 -20.97
C PHE A 230 -20.01 -10.82 -21.18
#